data_AF-A0A7N2R1E9-F1
#
_entry.id   AF-A0A7N2R1E9-F1
#
_cell.length_a   1.000
_cell.length_b   1.000
_cell.length_c   1.000
_cell.angle_alpha   90.00
_cell.angle_beta   90.00
_cell.angle_gamma   90.00
#
_symmetry.space_group_name_H-M   'P 1'
#
loop_
_entity.id
_entity.type
_entity.pdbx_description
1 polymer ?
#
loop_
_entity_poly.entity_id
_entity_poly.type
_entity_poly.pdbx_seq_one_letter_code
_entity_poly.pdbx_strand_id
1 'polypeptide(L)'
;MNLSSHQAIFKQRPVMQYGPMITIVDHIGQEAASVLSVSMPITLYSPPYSPTACYGSDASQFPSSNLFAAADDGIWNNGAACGRLYLVRCITSTSAPYACNQNQTIQIKIVGFIGRAPFAHSTYKATMVLSNTAFGTIANSSTSSSYINIEFEQEEPEQFCRCFILILILLMIEGFMVKMLFHSVEVRSHPLPLTPSPGIPVATTPVGV
;
A
#
# COMPACT_ATOMS: atom_id res chain seq x y z
N MET A 1 -23.36 19.28 28.61
CA MET A 1 -22.52 20.49 28.66
C MET A 1 -21.10 20.10 28.24
N ASN A 2 -20.68 20.55 27.05
CA ASN A 2 -19.32 20.67 26.46
C ASN A 2 -18.33 19.49 26.51
N LEU A 3 -17.65 19.04 25.45
CA LEU A 3 -17.02 19.62 24.23
C LEU A 3 -15.74 20.47 24.45
N SER A 4 -14.69 20.09 23.71
CA SER A 4 -13.36 20.72 23.47
C SER A 4 -12.27 20.44 24.53
N SER A 5 -10.99 20.16 24.20
CA SER A 5 -10.20 20.49 22.99
C SER A 5 -8.88 19.69 23.01
N HIS A 6 -8.39 19.19 21.87
CA HIS A 6 -6.97 19.25 21.52
C HIS A 6 -6.84 18.99 20.01
N GLN A 7 -6.66 20.08 19.26
CA GLN A 7 -6.25 20.05 17.86
C GLN A 7 -4.74 19.79 17.81
N ALA A 8 -4.30 18.91 16.90
CA ALA A 8 -2.94 18.90 16.40
C ALA A 8 -2.99 19.11 14.88
N ILE A 9 -2.25 20.12 14.45
CA ILE A 9 -2.21 20.72 13.12
C ILE A 9 -1.59 19.74 12.14
N PHE A 10 -2.39 19.11 11.28
CA PHE A 10 -1.89 18.49 10.07
C PHE A 10 -1.75 19.58 9.00
N LYS A 11 -0.52 19.77 8.52
CA LYS A 11 -0.18 20.64 7.40
C LYS A 11 -0.88 20.11 6.14
N GLN A 12 -2.09 20.58 5.88
CA GLN A 12 -2.84 20.30 4.66
C GLN A 12 -2.03 20.81 3.46
N ARG A 13 -1.62 19.91 2.57
CA ARG A 13 -1.25 20.31 1.21
C ARG A 13 -2.54 20.69 0.48
N PRO A 14 -2.59 21.82 -0.25
CA PRO A 14 -3.81 22.28 -0.89
C PRO A 14 -4.25 21.27 -1.96
N VAL A 15 -5.49 20.81 -1.87
CA VAL A 15 -6.16 20.03 -2.90
C VAL A 15 -6.54 21.00 -4.02
N MET A 16 -5.95 20.84 -5.20
CA MET A 16 -6.35 21.58 -6.40
C MET A 16 -7.70 21.04 -6.87
N GLN A 17 -8.72 21.90 -6.86
CA GLN A 17 -10.09 21.56 -7.19
C GLN A 17 -10.28 21.54 -8.72
N TYR A 18 -10.21 20.36 -9.34
CA TYR A 18 -10.63 20.15 -10.72
C TYR A 18 -11.93 19.34 -10.76
N GLY A 19 -12.84 19.74 -11.66
CA GLY A 19 -14.28 19.46 -11.64
C GLY A 19 -14.77 18.01 -11.89
N PRO A 20 -16.07 17.84 -12.23
CA PRO A 20 -16.88 16.65 -11.89
C PRO A 20 -16.70 15.40 -12.77
N MET A 21 -15.51 15.15 -13.33
CA MET A 21 -15.24 14.02 -14.24
C MET A 21 -14.18 13.03 -13.73
N ILE A 22 -13.99 12.93 -12.40
CA ILE A 22 -12.96 12.08 -11.76
C ILE A 22 -13.53 11.05 -10.77
N THR A 23 -14.85 10.93 -10.60
CA THR A 23 -15.41 10.04 -9.57
C THR A 23 -15.25 8.53 -9.83
N ILE A 24 -14.77 8.11 -11.01
CA ILE A 24 -14.52 6.68 -11.29
C ILE A 24 -13.10 6.25 -10.87
N VAL A 25 -12.13 7.18 -10.82
CA VAL A 25 -10.77 6.85 -10.37
C VAL A 25 -10.72 6.78 -8.84
N ASP A 26 -11.58 7.52 -8.16
CA ASP A 26 -11.67 7.48 -6.70
C ASP A 26 -12.28 6.16 -6.18
N HIS A 27 -13.15 5.48 -6.94
CA HIS A 27 -13.71 4.19 -6.49
C HIS A 27 -12.71 3.02 -6.55
N ILE A 28 -11.71 3.09 -7.43
CA ILE A 28 -10.64 2.07 -7.51
C ILE A 28 -9.44 2.48 -6.61
N GLY A 29 -9.39 3.72 -6.14
CA GLY A 29 -8.36 4.23 -5.22
C GLY A 29 -8.71 4.17 -3.73
N GLN A 30 -9.98 3.92 -3.37
CA GLN A 30 -10.45 4.03 -1.97
C GLN A 30 -10.28 2.76 -1.11
N GLU A 31 -9.70 1.68 -1.63
CA GLU A 31 -9.43 0.45 -0.84
C GLU A 31 -8.06 0.47 -0.14
N ALA A 32 -7.24 1.53 -0.31
CA ALA A 32 -5.87 1.57 0.21
C ALA A 32 -5.64 2.43 1.47
N ALA A 33 -6.68 3.01 2.09
CA ALA A 33 -6.49 3.98 3.18
C ALA A 33 -7.18 3.63 4.52
N SER A 34 -7.47 2.35 4.75
CA SER A 34 -7.79 1.83 6.08
C SER A 34 -6.70 0.88 6.59
N VAL A 35 -5.43 1.20 6.36
CA VAL A 35 -4.40 0.79 7.31
C VAL A 35 -4.66 1.60 8.59
N LEU A 36 -5.46 1.03 9.50
CA LEU A 36 -5.12 1.16 10.91
C LEU A 36 -3.61 0.91 10.95
N SER A 37 -2.82 1.86 11.45
CA SER A 37 -1.38 1.70 11.56
C SER A 37 -1.13 0.51 12.51
N VAL A 38 -1.16 -0.72 11.99
CA VAL A 38 -1.05 -1.92 12.81
C VAL A 38 0.41 -2.04 13.13
N SER A 39 0.82 -1.36 14.20
CA SER A 39 2.16 -1.42 14.72
C SER A 39 2.38 -2.85 15.23
N MET A 40 3.23 -3.61 14.57
CA MET A 40 3.44 -5.01 14.92
C MET A 40 4.68 -5.16 15.79
N PRO A 41 4.66 -6.01 16.82
CA PRO A 41 5.82 -6.22 17.66
C PRO A 41 6.88 -7.08 16.94
N ILE A 42 8.13 -6.75 17.18
CA ILE A 42 9.30 -7.55 16.81
C ILE A 42 10.09 -7.94 18.05
N THR A 43 10.97 -8.91 17.89
CA THR A 43 12.02 -9.20 18.85
C THR A 43 13.35 -9.50 18.14
N LEU A 44 14.38 -9.80 18.91
CA LEU A 44 15.68 -10.24 18.43
C LEU A 44 15.95 -11.71 18.74
N TYR A 45 16.82 -12.32 17.95
CA TYR A 45 17.39 -13.63 18.25
C TYR A 45 18.92 -13.60 18.08
N SER A 46 19.60 -14.28 19.00
CA SER A 46 21.06 -14.42 18.99
C SER A 46 21.47 -15.73 18.30
N PRO A 47 22.67 -15.84 17.71
CA PRO A 47 23.12 -17.04 17.03
C PRO A 47 22.96 -18.32 17.87
N PRO A 48 22.81 -19.51 17.24
CA PRO A 48 23.07 -19.79 15.83
C PRO A 48 21.91 -19.40 14.89
N TYR A 49 22.23 -18.80 13.73
CA TYR A 49 21.23 -18.35 12.75
C TYR A 49 20.84 -19.40 11.69
N SER A 50 21.56 -20.52 11.64
CA SER A 50 21.36 -21.62 10.70
C SER A 50 21.16 -22.94 11.45
N PRO A 51 20.44 -23.93 10.88
CA PRO A 51 19.78 -23.91 9.58
C PRO A 51 18.46 -23.13 9.58
N THR A 52 18.11 -22.50 8.46
CA THR A 52 16.86 -21.74 8.32
C THR A 52 15.76 -22.52 7.59
N ALA A 53 14.53 -22.02 7.66
CA ALA A 53 13.41 -22.56 6.91
C ALA A 53 13.47 -22.30 5.39
N CYS A 54 14.23 -21.29 4.96
CA CYS A 54 14.31 -20.90 3.54
C CYS A 54 15.31 -21.76 2.76
N TYR A 55 16.57 -21.78 3.19
CA TYR A 55 17.66 -22.42 2.45
C TYR A 55 18.54 -23.31 3.34
N GLY A 56 18.03 -23.74 4.49
CA GLY A 56 18.74 -24.65 5.39
C GLY A 56 20.06 -24.05 5.88
N SER A 57 21.14 -24.80 5.69
CA SER A 57 22.49 -24.43 6.14
C SER A 57 23.28 -23.56 5.15
N ASP A 58 22.68 -23.12 4.04
CA ASP A 58 23.37 -22.29 3.06
C ASP A 58 23.73 -20.92 3.66
N ALA A 59 25.02 -20.64 3.86
CA ALA A 59 25.49 -19.38 4.41
C ALA A 59 25.29 -18.19 3.45
N SER A 60 25.17 -18.43 2.14
CA SER A 60 25.00 -17.38 1.12
C SER A 60 23.65 -16.66 1.22
N GLN A 61 22.69 -17.24 1.95
CA GLN A 61 21.39 -16.61 2.16
C GLN A 61 21.48 -15.35 3.03
N PHE A 62 22.47 -15.27 3.93
CA PHE A 62 22.63 -14.16 4.86
C PHE A 62 23.36 -12.99 4.19
N PRO A 63 22.85 -11.76 4.29
CA PRO A 63 23.56 -10.58 3.80
C PRO A 63 24.82 -10.33 4.64
N SER A 64 25.89 -9.82 4.02
CA SER A 64 27.14 -9.48 4.71
C SER A 64 26.98 -8.43 5.81
N SER A 65 25.93 -7.59 5.72
CA SER A 65 25.55 -6.61 6.74
C SER A 65 24.90 -7.24 7.98
N ASN A 66 24.58 -8.53 7.96
CA ASN A 66 23.77 -9.22 8.97
C ASN A 66 22.39 -8.59 9.20
N LEU A 67 21.85 -7.85 8.23
CA LEU A 67 20.50 -7.28 8.30
C LEU A 67 19.46 -8.27 7.75
N PHE A 68 18.98 -9.16 8.61
CA PHE A 68 18.00 -10.18 8.24
C PHE A 68 17.02 -10.47 9.37
N ALA A 69 15.93 -11.14 9.03
CA ALA A 69 14.92 -11.59 9.98
C ALA A 69 14.27 -12.92 9.56
N ALA A 70 13.63 -13.57 10.53
CA ALA A 70 12.60 -14.57 10.29
C ALA A 70 11.22 -13.94 10.47
N ALA A 71 10.24 -14.39 9.69
CA ALA A 71 8.89 -13.81 9.71
C ALA A 71 7.84 -14.84 10.15
N ASP A 72 6.71 -14.35 10.65
CA ASP A 72 5.53 -15.17 10.99
C ASP A 72 4.81 -15.68 9.74
N ASP A 73 3.73 -16.45 9.92
CA ASP A 73 2.99 -17.06 8.81
C ASP A 73 2.39 -16.02 7.86
N GLY A 74 1.97 -14.86 8.40
CA GLY A 74 1.37 -13.77 7.63
C GLY A 74 2.32 -13.17 6.61
N ILE A 75 3.61 -13.06 6.95
CA ILE A 75 4.63 -12.49 6.06
C ILE A 75 5.37 -13.60 5.31
N TRP A 76 5.76 -14.69 5.99
CA TRP A 76 6.56 -15.76 5.42
C TRP A 76 5.86 -16.45 4.24
N ASN A 77 4.52 -16.57 4.31
CA ASN A 77 3.64 -17.06 3.25
C ASN A 77 4.15 -18.36 2.60
N ASN A 78 4.27 -19.41 3.42
CA ASN A 78 4.77 -20.73 3.01
C ASN A 78 6.11 -20.69 2.24
N GLY A 79 6.99 -19.75 2.58
CA GLY A 79 8.31 -19.59 1.96
C GLY A 79 8.34 -18.62 0.78
N ALA A 80 7.21 -18.05 0.36
CA ALA A 80 7.18 -17.08 -0.74
C ALA A 80 7.96 -15.79 -0.42
N ALA A 81 8.15 -15.46 0.86
CA ALA A 81 8.96 -14.33 1.29
C ALA A 81 10.46 -14.62 1.41
N CYS A 82 10.90 -15.88 1.25
CA CYS A 82 12.31 -16.22 1.34
C CYS A 82 13.15 -15.40 0.35
N GLY A 83 14.14 -14.68 0.88
CA GLY A 83 15.02 -13.82 0.11
C GLY A 83 14.46 -12.44 -0.25
N ARG A 84 13.20 -12.13 0.08
CA ARG A 84 12.62 -10.79 -0.13
C ARG A 84 13.20 -9.77 0.84
N LEU A 85 13.17 -8.52 0.40
CA LEU A 85 13.63 -7.36 1.14
C LEU A 85 12.44 -6.59 1.69
N TYR A 86 12.59 -6.10 2.92
CA TYR A 86 11.59 -5.29 3.60
C TYR A 86 12.27 -4.06 4.21
N LEU A 87 11.61 -2.91 4.10
CA LEU A 87 11.93 -1.73 4.89
C LEU A 87 11.26 -1.87 6.24
N VAL A 88 12.03 -1.72 7.31
CA VAL A 88 11.53 -1.81 8.69
C VAL A 88 11.93 -0.56 9.45
N ARG A 89 10.97 0.01 10.18
CA ARG A 89 11.15 1.20 11.00
C ARG A 89 10.55 1.00 12.38
N CYS A 90 11.31 1.36 13.40
CA CYS A 90 10.85 1.35 14.79
C CYS A 90 9.85 2.49 15.07
N ILE A 91 8.82 2.21 15.86
CA ILE A 91 7.82 3.19 16.29
C ILE A 91 7.87 3.33 17.81
N THR A 92 8.12 4.55 18.28
CA THR A 92 8.12 4.87 19.70
C THR A 92 6.68 4.90 20.23
N SER A 93 6.43 4.20 21.35
CA SER A 93 5.17 4.28 22.08
C SER A 93 5.31 5.15 23.34
N THR A 94 4.18 5.66 23.85
CA THR A 94 4.16 6.43 25.11
C THR A 94 4.68 5.61 26.31
N SER A 95 4.51 4.29 26.28
CA SER A 95 5.01 3.38 27.31
C SER A 95 6.51 3.07 27.20
N ALA A 96 7.13 3.35 26.06
CA ALA A 96 8.55 3.08 25.81
C ALA A 96 9.20 4.19 24.97
N PRO A 97 9.32 5.42 25.52
CA PRO A 97 9.76 6.60 24.77
C PRO A 97 11.20 6.53 24.24
N TYR A 98 12.02 5.64 24.77
CA TYR A 98 13.44 5.47 24.43
C TYR A 98 13.75 4.10 23.79
N ALA A 99 12.73 3.38 23.32
CA ALA A 99 12.90 2.06 22.71
C ALA A 99 13.50 2.11 21.30
N CYS A 100 13.17 3.14 20.52
CA CYS A 100 13.67 3.29 19.16
C CYS A 100 14.93 4.15 19.11
N ASN A 101 15.87 3.77 18.24
CA ASN A 101 16.92 4.66 17.80
C ASN A 101 16.31 5.70 16.83
N GLN A 102 16.80 6.95 16.87
CA GLN A 102 16.13 8.07 16.21
C GLN A 102 15.93 7.86 14.70
N ASN A 103 14.66 7.71 14.27
CA ASN A 103 14.16 7.70 12.89
C ASN A 103 14.92 6.84 11.87
N GLN A 104 15.48 5.71 12.28
CA GLN A 104 16.17 4.81 11.36
C GLN A 104 15.18 3.84 10.70
N THR A 105 15.22 3.81 9.36
CA THR A 105 14.58 2.76 8.55
C THR A 105 15.69 1.92 7.96
N ILE A 106 15.60 0.60 8.10
CA ILE A 106 16.60 -0.34 7.58
C ILE A 106 15.96 -1.30 6.59
N GLN A 107 16.73 -1.70 5.59
CA GLN A 107 16.37 -2.81 4.73
C GLN A 107 16.85 -4.12 5.37
N ILE A 108 15.94 -5.09 5.48
CA ILE A 108 16.25 -6.44 5.98
C ILE A 108 15.85 -7.49 4.94
N LYS A 109 16.54 -8.64 4.98
CA LYS A 109 16.20 -9.81 4.17
C LYS A 109 15.48 -10.87 5.01
N ILE A 110 14.41 -11.45 4.49
CA ILE A 110 13.76 -12.61 5.15
C ILE A 110 14.55 -13.88 4.84
N VAL A 111 15.00 -14.56 5.90
CA VAL A 111 15.82 -15.77 5.82
C VAL A 111 15.16 -16.98 6.49
N GLY A 112 14.06 -16.80 7.23
CA GLY A 112 13.45 -17.90 7.99
C GLY A 112 12.01 -17.69 8.38
N PHE A 113 11.46 -18.69 9.07
CA PHE A 113 10.09 -18.74 9.56
C PHE A 113 10.09 -18.82 11.08
N ILE A 114 9.27 -17.99 11.73
CA ILE A 114 8.97 -18.06 13.15
C ILE A 114 8.16 -19.33 13.41
N GLY A 115 8.73 -20.28 14.15
CA GLY A 115 8.12 -21.60 14.39
C GLY A 115 8.95 -22.77 13.87
N ARG A 116 10.03 -22.50 13.13
CA ARG A 116 11.10 -23.47 12.87
C ARG A 116 12.38 -23.03 13.56
N ALA A 117 13.18 -24.00 14.02
CA ALA A 117 14.50 -23.72 14.54
C ALA A 117 15.33 -22.94 13.49
N PRO A 118 16.21 -22.02 13.91
CA PRO A 118 16.48 -21.61 15.30
C PRO A 118 15.45 -20.60 15.88
N PHE A 119 14.53 -20.10 15.06
CA PHE A 119 13.58 -19.02 15.39
C PHE A 119 12.32 -19.48 16.15
N ALA A 120 12.29 -20.70 16.68
CA ALA A 120 11.08 -21.33 17.24
C ALA A 120 10.70 -20.92 18.69
N HIS A 121 11.40 -19.97 19.31
CA HIS A 121 11.24 -19.66 20.75
C HIS A 121 10.19 -18.59 21.05
N SER A 122 9.10 -18.93 21.75
CA SER A 122 8.18 -18.02 22.49
C SER A 122 7.86 -16.65 21.89
N THR A 123 7.93 -16.54 20.56
CA THR A 123 7.77 -15.35 19.73
C THR A 123 6.46 -15.37 18.99
N TYR A 124 5.48 -16.14 19.49
CA TYR A 124 4.13 -16.25 18.91
C TYR A 124 3.40 -14.91 18.80
N LYS A 125 3.91 -13.87 19.47
CA LYS A 125 3.38 -12.52 19.39
C LYS A 125 4.13 -11.63 18.41
N ALA A 126 5.35 -11.97 18.00
CA ALA A 126 6.16 -11.15 17.11
C ALA A 126 5.85 -11.47 15.64
N THR A 127 5.75 -10.42 14.82
CA THR A 127 5.59 -10.58 13.36
C THR A 127 6.91 -10.89 12.67
N MET A 128 8.02 -10.38 13.23
CA MET A 128 9.38 -10.65 12.76
C MET A 128 10.34 -10.82 13.94
N VAL A 129 11.33 -11.70 13.76
CA VAL A 129 12.46 -11.92 14.66
C VAL A 129 13.73 -11.51 13.94
N LEU A 130 14.29 -10.38 14.35
CA LEU A 130 15.46 -9.76 13.72
C LEU A 130 16.76 -10.37 14.25
N SER A 131 17.82 -10.30 13.45
CA SER A 131 19.19 -10.52 13.93
C SER A 131 19.57 -9.47 14.99
N ASN A 132 20.59 -9.76 15.79
CA ASN A 132 21.11 -8.79 16.78
C ASN A 132 21.52 -7.47 16.13
N THR A 133 22.16 -7.55 14.96
CA THR A 133 22.61 -6.37 14.19
C THR A 133 21.43 -5.55 13.68
N ALA A 134 20.42 -6.19 13.10
CA ALA A 134 19.23 -5.50 12.60
C ALA A 134 18.45 -4.83 13.74
N PHE A 135 18.20 -5.57 14.82
CA PHE A 135 17.48 -5.04 15.98
C PHE A 135 18.22 -3.88 16.62
N GLY A 136 19.52 -4.04 16.90
CA GLY A 136 20.35 -3.00 17.51
C GLY A 136 20.51 -1.74 16.66
N THR A 137 20.24 -1.82 15.35
CA THR A 137 20.25 -0.66 14.47
C THR A 137 19.01 0.20 14.67
N ILE A 138 17.81 -0.39 14.76
CA ILE A 138 16.56 0.39 14.87
C ILE A 138 16.07 0.60 16.31
N ALA A 139 16.52 -0.22 17.24
CA ALA A 139 16.05 -0.25 18.60
C ALA A 139 17.20 -0.26 19.61
N ASN A 140 16.94 0.34 20.77
CA ASN A 140 17.84 0.31 21.89
C ASN A 140 17.70 -1.01 22.64
N SER A 141 18.67 -1.91 22.46
CA SER A 141 18.71 -3.22 23.13
C SER A 141 18.82 -3.15 24.66
N SER A 142 19.01 -1.96 25.23
CA SER A 142 19.10 -1.73 26.67
C SER A 142 17.74 -1.56 27.34
N THR A 143 16.65 -1.44 26.58
CA THR A 143 15.31 -1.40 27.16
C THR A 143 14.91 -2.80 27.65
N SER A 144 14.31 -2.88 28.84
CA SER A 144 13.88 -4.11 29.50
C SER A 144 12.82 -4.94 28.74
N SER A 145 12.33 -4.45 27.60
CA SER A 145 11.43 -5.18 26.70
C SER A 145 12.16 -5.60 25.44
N SER A 146 12.22 -6.91 25.17
CA SER A 146 12.64 -7.44 23.87
C SER A 146 11.58 -7.23 22.78
N TYR A 147 10.37 -6.78 23.14
CA TYR A 147 9.28 -6.53 22.20
C TYR A 147 9.11 -5.03 21.93
N ILE A 148 9.21 -4.66 20.65
CA ILE A 148 9.12 -3.28 20.18
C ILE A 148 8.25 -3.23 18.94
N ASN A 149 7.41 -2.21 18.81
CA ASN A 149 6.52 -2.08 17.67
C ASN A 149 7.22 -1.46 16.46
N ILE A 150 6.96 -2.00 15.28
CA ILE A 150 7.48 -1.51 14.00
C ILE A 150 6.36 -1.26 12.99
N GLU A 151 6.71 -0.45 12.00
CA GLU A 151 6.09 -0.40 10.68
C GLU A 151 7.03 -1.08 9.69
N PHE A 152 6.47 -1.77 8.70
CA PHE A 152 7.25 -2.39 7.64
C PHE A 152 6.52 -2.32 6.30
N GLU A 153 7.31 -2.28 5.24
CA GLU A 153 6.84 -2.28 3.86
C GLU A 153 7.71 -3.26 3.05
N GLN A 154 7.08 -4.04 2.17
CA GLN A 154 7.83 -4.89 1.25
C GLN A 154 8.53 -3.98 0.23
N GLU A 155 9.84 -4.19 0.04
CA GLU A 155 10.51 -3.57 -1.08
C GLU A 155 10.15 -4.33 -2.34
N GLU A 156 9.29 -3.71 -3.17
CA GLU A 156 9.11 -4.18 -4.54
C GLU A 156 10.40 -3.87 -5.30
N PRO A 157 11.12 -4.91 -5.78
CA PRO A 157 12.32 -4.66 -6.55
C PRO A 157 11.94 -3.84 -7.78
N GLU A 158 12.63 -2.73 -8.00
CA GLU A 158 12.46 -1.74 -9.09
C GLU A 158 12.16 -2.34 -10.49
N GLN A 159 12.48 -3.62 -10.71
CA GLN A 159 12.16 -4.37 -11.93
C GLN A 159 10.66 -4.60 -12.14
N PHE A 160 9.87 -4.74 -11.08
CA PHE A 160 8.42 -4.82 -11.19
C PHE A 160 7.83 -3.49 -11.64
N CYS A 161 8.32 -2.36 -11.13
CA CYS A 161 7.83 -1.05 -11.52
C CYS A 161 8.09 -0.74 -13.01
N ARG A 162 9.26 -1.15 -13.55
CA ARG A 162 9.57 -0.99 -14.98
C ARG A 162 8.68 -1.84 -15.89
N CYS A 163 8.46 -3.12 -15.58
CA CYS A 163 7.57 -3.98 -16.36
C CYS A 163 6.11 -3.53 -16.25
N PHE A 164 5.66 -3.15 -15.06
CA PHE A 164 4.29 -2.70 -14.85
C PHE A 164 4.02 -1.37 -15.55
N ILE A 165 4.96 -0.42 -15.52
CA ILE A 165 4.85 0.84 -16.29
C ILE A 165 4.83 0.55 -17.79
N LEU A 166 5.67 -0.34 -18.31
CA LEU A 166 5.65 -0.74 -19.72
C LEU A 166 4.33 -1.43 -20.13
N ILE A 167 3.82 -2.33 -19.29
CA ILE A 167 2.54 -3.02 -19.49
C ILE A 167 1.38 -2.01 -19.45
N LEU A 168 1.37 -1.08 -18.48
CA LEU A 168 0.37 -0.01 -18.43
C LEU A 168 0.47 0.93 -19.63
N ILE A 169 1.68 1.28 -20.09
CA ILE A 169 1.88 2.09 -21.31
C ILE A 169 1.36 1.32 -22.54
N LEU A 170 1.65 0.03 -22.68
CA LEU A 170 1.13 -0.81 -23.77
C LEU A 170 -0.40 -0.90 -23.73
N LEU A 171 -1.00 -1.15 -22.57
CA LEU A 171 -2.45 -1.18 -22.40
C LEU A 171 -3.10 0.19 -22.65
N MET A 172 -2.41 1.28 -22.32
CA MET A 172 -2.86 2.62 -22.65
C MET A 172 -2.74 2.91 -24.15
N ILE A 173 -1.71 2.43 -24.85
CA ILE A 173 -1.57 2.58 -26.30
C ILE A 173 -2.65 1.76 -27.04
N GLU A 174 -2.85 0.50 -26.66
CA GLU A 174 -3.91 -0.36 -27.20
C GLU A 174 -5.31 0.24 -26.92
N GLY A 175 -5.54 0.73 -25.69
CA GLY A 175 -6.80 1.38 -25.30
C GLY A 175 -7.04 2.74 -25.97
N PHE A 176 -5.98 3.51 -26.24
CA PHE A 176 -6.05 4.79 -26.94
C PHE A 176 -6.39 4.60 -28.42
N MET A 177 -5.88 3.54 -29.06
CA MET A 177 -6.26 3.19 -30.43
C MET A 177 -7.75 2.83 -30.55
N VAL A 178 -8.28 2.07 -29.58
CA VAL A 178 -9.71 1.71 -29.54
C VAL A 178 -10.58 2.95 -29.35
N LYS A 179 -10.19 3.88 -28.46
CA LYS A 179 -10.95 5.12 -28.21
C LYS A 179 -10.98 6.07 -29.43
N MET A 180 -9.92 6.09 -30.24
CA MET A 180 -9.88 6.85 -31.51
C MET A 180 -10.67 6.20 -32.64
N LEU A 181 -10.80 4.87 -32.64
CA LEU A 181 -11.69 4.15 -33.57
C LEU A 181 -13.18 4.41 -33.26
N PHE A 182 -13.56 4.56 -31.98
CA PHE A 182 -14.96 4.86 -31.60
C PHE A 182 -15.33 6.35 -31.65
N HIS A 183 -14.38 7.28 -31.63
CA HIS A 183 -14.67 8.72 -31.80
C HIS A 183 -14.89 9.17 -33.25
N SER A 184 -14.75 8.27 -34.23
CA SER A 184 -15.01 8.59 -35.64
C SER A 184 -16.43 8.21 -36.11
N VAL A 185 -17.28 7.66 -35.23
CA VAL A 185 -18.68 7.31 -35.53
C VAL A 185 -19.64 8.09 -34.63
N GLU A 186 -19.71 9.41 -34.82
CA GLU A 186 -20.91 10.21 -34.57
C GLU A 186 -20.87 11.42 -35.51
N VAL A 187 -21.08 11.15 -36.81
CA VAL A 187 -21.30 12.18 -37.81
C VAL A 187 -22.73 12.69 -37.65
N ARG A 188 -22.86 13.75 -36.84
CA ARG A 188 -23.65 14.96 -37.13
C ARG A 188 -24.99 14.74 -37.86
N SER A 189 -26.05 14.37 -37.16
CA SER A 189 -27.42 14.70 -37.60
C SER A 189 -27.71 16.18 -37.31
N HIS A 190 -27.59 17.02 -38.34
CA HIS A 190 -28.02 18.43 -38.32
C HIS A 190 -29.52 18.59 -37.98
N PRO A 191 -29.91 19.54 -37.12
CA PRO A 191 -31.29 20.00 -37.07
C PRO A 191 -31.58 20.96 -38.24
N LEU A 192 -32.58 20.63 -39.06
CA LEU A 192 -33.15 21.54 -40.07
C LEU A 192 -33.95 22.66 -39.37
N PRO A 193 -33.87 23.92 -39.83
CA PRO A 193 -34.72 25.00 -39.34
C PRO A 193 -36.11 24.92 -39.99
N LEU A 194 -37.16 24.77 -39.18
CA LEU A 194 -38.54 24.92 -39.63
C LEU A 194 -38.89 26.42 -39.69
N THR A 195 -39.14 26.90 -40.90
CA THR A 195 -39.68 28.22 -41.22
C THR A 195 -41.17 28.34 -40.86
N PRO A 196 -41.70 29.55 -40.59
CA PRO A 196 -43.10 29.79 -40.26
C PRO A 196 -43.98 29.94 -41.52
N SER A 197 -45.24 29.50 -41.46
CA SER A 197 -46.25 29.79 -42.49
C SER A 197 -47.68 29.75 -41.94
N PRO A 198 -48.67 30.37 -42.61
CA PRO A 198 -49.46 31.44 -42.04
C PRO A 198 -50.89 31.00 -41.68
N GLY A 199 -51.50 31.71 -40.73
CA GLY A 199 -52.90 31.48 -40.35
C GLY A 199 -53.89 31.86 -41.44
N ILE A 200 -54.94 31.06 -41.59
CA ILE A 200 -56.26 31.43 -42.15
C ILE A 200 -57.33 30.52 -41.47
N PRO A 201 -58.64 30.81 -41.55
CA PRO A 201 -59.42 31.45 -40.51
C PRO A 201 -60.47 30.51 -39.89
N VAL A 202 -61.06 30.98 -38.78
CA VAL A 202 -62.23 30.40 -38.12
C VAL A 202 -63.43 30.35 -39.07
N ALA A 203 -64.04 29.18 -39.21
CA ALA A 203 -65.37 29.00 -39.80
C ALA A 203 -66.31 28.35 -38.78
N THR A 204 -67.19 29.18 -38.21
CA THR A 204 -68.41 28.82 -37.47
C THR A 204 -69.52 28.38 -38.42
N THR A 205 -70.18 27.25 -38.14
CA THR A 205 -71.50 26.85 -38.70
C THR A 205 -72.12 25.71 -37.85
N PRO A 206 -73.44 25.41 -37.91
CA PRO A 206 -74.35 25.70 -36.79
C PRO A 206 -75.14 24.47 -36.27
N VAL A 207 -76.07 24.78 -35.36
CA VAL A 207 -77.12 24.01 -34.68
C VAL A 207 -77.97 23.06 -35.58
N GLY A 208 -78.40 21.93 -35.00
CA GLY A 208 -79.57 21.10 -35.40
C GLY A 208 -79.21 19.60 -35.45
N VAL A 209 -79.87 18.64 -34.78
CA VAL A 209 -81.27 18.48 -34.31
C VAL A 209 -81.27 17.74 -32.97
#